data_AF-A0A4D4KGX0-F1
#
_entry.id   AF-A0A4D4KGX0-F1
#
_cell.length_a   1.000
_cell.length_b   1.000
_cell.length_c   1.000
_cell.angle_alpha   90.00
_cell.angle_beta   90.00
_cell.angle_gamma   90.00
#
_symmetry.space_group_name_H-M   'P 1'
#
loop_
_entity.id
_entity.type
_entity.pdbx_description
1 polymer ?
#
loop_
_entity_poly.entity_id
_entity_poly.type
_entity_poly.pdbx_seq_one_letter_code
_entity_poly.pdbx_strand_id
1 'polypeptide(L)'
;MFPDGRYVSLRTRSLPRHIPEVVDALVQGAKTMTSPLSAFSVHHFHGAATRVPWEETAFALRKPPMMAEVIAMWTPETDGGRHAAWADAASAALEPHASPAATRTCWGLMPPTRSLTSSVATPARLLAVKDTVDPDGVFQGIPLPMSAPRAPEPQVT
;
A
#
# COMPACT_ATOMS: atom_id res chain seq x y z
N MET A 1 -7.73 15.41 -2.57
CA MET A 1 -8.90 15.43 -1.69
C MET A 1 -10.10 15.02 -2.51
N PHE A 2 -10.87 14.01 -2.08
CA PHE A 2 -12.10 13.64 -2.79
C PHE A 2 -13.20 14.65 -2.48
N PRO A 3 -14.11 14.94 -3.42
CA PRO A 3 -15.22 15.87 -3.16
C PRO A 3 -16.11 15.38 -2.02
N ASP A 4 -16.70 16.31 -1.27
CA ASP A 4 -17.67 16.00 -0.23
C ASP A 4 -18.87 15.21 -0.79
N GLY A 5 -19.44 14.33 0.03
CA GLY A 5 -20.55 13.45 -0.36
C GLY A 5 -20.13 12.25 -1.24
N ARG A 6 -18.83 12.02 -1.43
CA ARG A 6 -18.31 10.83 -2.13
C ARG A 6 -17.77 9.81 -1.14
N TYR A 7 -18.15 8.56 -1.36
CA TYR A 7 -17.63 7.41 -0.63
C TYR A 7 -16.56 6.76 -1.49
N VAL A 8 -15.43 6.38 -0.88
CA VAL A 8 -14.27 5.87 -1.61
C VAL A 8 -13.72 4.62 -0.94
N SER A 9 -13.41 3.61 -1.75
CA SER A 9 -12.59 2.46 -1.37
C SER A 9 -11.43 2.34 -2.34
N LEU A 10 -10.22 2.24 -1.80
CA LEU A 10 -8.98 2.28 -2.58
C LEU A 10 -8.22 0.96 -2.46
N ARG A 11 -7.71 0.47 -3.60
CA ARG A 11 -6.72 -0.61 -3.65
C ARG A 11 -5.46 -0.11 -4.35
N THR A 12 -4.28 -0.45 -3.86
CA THR A 12 -3.02 -0.14 -4.55
C THR A 12 -2.29 -1.42 -4.89
N ARG A 13 -1.60 -1.39 -6.03
CA ARG A 13 -0.66 -2.42 -6.46
C ARG A 13 0.55 -1.78 -7.08
N SER A 14 1.71 -2.31 -6.73
CA SER A 14 2.95 -1.89 -7.37
C SER A 14 3.39 -2.90 -8.41
N LEU A 15 3.63 -2.38 -9.60
CA LEU A 15 3.84 -3.11 -10.83
C LEU A 15 5.25 -2.75 -11.34
N PRO A 16 6.01 -3.71 -11.87
CA PRO A 16 7.38 -3.46 -12.32
C PRO A 16 7.45 -2.57 -13.58
N ARG A 17 6.44 -2.64 -14.47
CA ARG A 17 6.29 -1.81 -15.68
C ARG A 17 4.93 -2.02 -16.33
N HIS A 18 4.64 -1.24 -17.39
CA HIS A 18 3.58 -1.53 -18.36
C HIS A 18 3.97 -2.71 -19.24
N ILE A 19 3.48 -3.91 -18.90
CA ILE A 19 3.46 -5.05 -19.82
C ILE A 19 2.06 -5.17 -20.43
N PRO A 20 1.91 -5.74 -21.65
CA PRO A 20 0.61 -5.89 -22.30
C PRO A 20 -0.46 -6.47 -21.39
N GLU A 21 -0.11 -7.45 -20.56
CA GLU A 21 -1.02 -8.14 -19.64
C GLU A 21 -1.59 -7.19 -18.55
N VAL A 22 -0.77 -6.24 -18.08
CA VAL A 22 -1.22 -5.21 -17.12
C VAL A 22 -2.17 -4.24 -17.80
N VAL A 23 -1.88 -3.85 -19.05
CA VAL A 23 -2.75 -2.96 -19.83
C VAL A 23 -4.09 -3.65 -20.07
N ASP A 24 -4.09 -4.91 -20.46
CA ASP A 24 -5.30 -5.70 -20.67
C ASP A 24 -6.12 -5.82 -19.38
N ALA A 25 -5.48 -6.12 -18.25
CA ALA A 25 -6.15 -6.16 -16.95
C ALA A 25 -6.80 -4.83 -16.58
N LEU A 26 -6.12 -3.70 -16.79
CA LEU A 26 -6.66 -2.36 -16.55
C LEU A 26 -7.84 -2.05 -17.49
N VAL A 27 -7.74 -2.38 -18.77
CA VAL A 27 -8.80 -2.17 -19.76
C VAL A 27 -10.03 -3.00 -19.42
N GLN A 28 -9.87 -4.27 -19.05
CA GLN A 28 -11.00 -5.12 -18.64
C GLN A 28 -11.62 -4.65 -17.32
N GLY A 29 -10.80 -4.23 -16.36
CA GLY A 29 -11.26 -3.60 -15.13
C GLY A 29 -12.08 -2.33 -15.40
N ALA A 30 -11.66 -1.52 -16.39
CA ALA A 30 -12.35 -0.28 -16.76
C ALA A 30 -13.70 -0.56 -17.43
N LYS A 31 -13.77 -1.56 -18.32
CA LYS A 31 -15.03 -1.99 -18.96
C LYS A 31 -16.07 -2.50 -17.97
N THR A 32 -15.63 -3.00 -16.82
CA THR A 32 -16.48 -3.58 -15.77
C THR A 32 -16.73 -2.62 -14.61
N MET A 33 -16.31 -1.35 -14.72
CA MET A 33 -16.54 -0.33 -13.71
C MET A 33 -18.03 -0.24 -13.35
N THR A 34 -18.29 -0.26 -12.05
CA THR A 34 -19.65 -0.26 -11.51
C THR A 34 -20.17 1.15 -11.23
N SER A 35 -19.30 2.16 -11.26
CA SER A 35 -19.64 3.57 -11.06
C SER A 35 -18.87 4.44 -12.06
N PRO A 36 -19.51 5.48 -12.62
CA PRO A 36 -18.85 6.44 -13.52
C PRO A 36 -17.84 7.36 -12.79
N LEU A 37 -17.81 7.31 -11.45
CA LEU A 37 -16.88 8.09 -10.62
C LEU A 37 -15.60 7.33 -10.30
N SER A 38 -15.60 6.01 -10.52
CA SER A 38 -14.45 5.16 -10.27
C SER A 38 -13.37 5.41 -11.32
N ALA A 39 -12.13 5.16 -10.93
CA ALA A 39 -10.97 5.38 -11.79
C ALA A 39 -9.85 4.39 -11.50
N PHE A 40 -8.97 4.21 -12.49
CA PHE A 40 -7.61 3.76 -12.25
C PHE A 40 -6.67 4.97 -12.32
N SER A 41 -5.82 5.15 -11.31
CA SER A 41 -4.70 6.08 -11.38
C SER A 41 -3.41 5.30 -11.48
N VAL A 42 -2.57 5.64 -12.46
CA VAL A 42 -1.30 4.95 -12.68
C VAL A 42 -0.16 5.94 -12.56
N HIS A 43 0.65 5.75 -11.52
CA HIS A 43 1.77 6.63 -11.18
C HIS A 43 3.09 5.98 -11.55
N HIS A 44 3.96 6.72 -12.22
CA HIS A 44 5.34 6.30 -12.46
C HIS A 44 6.28 6.99 -11.48
N PHE A 45 6.96 6.20 -10.65
CA PHE A 45 8.02 6.74 -9.82
C PHE A 45 9.37 6.60 -10.53
N HIS A 46 9.88 7.72 -11.04
CA HIS A 46 11.16 7.80 -11.74
C HIS A 46 11.89 9.12 -11.41
N GLY A 47 13.06 9.32 -12.01
CA GLY A 47 13.76 10.61 -11.95
C GLY A 47 14.60 10.78 -10.69
N ALA A 48 14.55 11.95 -10.05
CA ALA A 48 15.42 12.27 -8.93
C ALA A 48 15.23 11.32 -7.73
N ALA A 49 13.99 10.92 -7.45
CA ALA A 49 13.64 10.07 -6.31
C ALA A 49 14.23 8.65 -6.40
N THR A 50 14.59 8.17 -7.60
CA THR A 50 15.18 6.83 -7.80
C THR A 50 16.72 6.87 -7.78
N ARG A 51 17.34 8.04 -7.72
CA ARG A 51 18.80 8.20 -7.68
C ARG A 51 19.38 8.29 -6.25
N VAL A 52 18.51 8.49 -5.25
CA VAL A 52 18.91 8.51 -3.84
C VAL A 52 19.11 7.07 -3.37
N PRO A 53 20.27 6.72 -2.76
CA PRO A 53 20.48 5.42 -2.14
C PRO A 53 19.38 5.09 -1.12
N TRP A 54 18.97 3.83 -1.05
CA TRP A 54 17.81 3.45 -0.25
C TRP A 54 18.11 3.60 1.27
N GLU A 55 19.38 3.47 1.67
CA GLU A 55 19.88 3.60 3.04
C GLU A 55 19.79 5.03 3.59
N GLU A 56 19.75 6.03 2.72
CA GLU A 56 19.74 7.44 3.11
C GLU A 56 18.36 7.89 3.63
N THR A 57 17.32 7.07 3.46
CA THR A 57 15.95 7.44 3.82
C THR A 57 15.19 6.27 4.44
N ALA A 58 14.06 6.55 5.09
CA ALA A 58 13.15 5.51 5.55
C ALA A 58 12.37 4.80 4.40
N PHE A 59 12.45 5.32 3.17
CA PHE A 59 11.74 4.78 2.01
C PHE A 59 12.68 3.92 1.16
N ALA A 60 12.59 2.60 1.34
CA ALA A 60 13.54 1.65 0.74
C ALA A 60 13.31 1.38 -0.77
N LEU A 61 12.10 1.63 -1.28
CA LEU A 61 11.74 1.25 -2.65
C LEU A 61 12.26 2.25 -3.68
N ARG A 62 13.50 2.06 -4.16
CA ARG A 62 14.17 2.97 -5.13
C ARG A 62 14.21 2.48 -6.57
N LYS A 63 13.87 1.21 -6.83
CA LYS A 63 13.72 0.69 -8.20
C LYS A 63 12.42 1.23 -8.78
N PRO A 64 12.37 1.75 -10.02
CA PRO A 64 11.22 2.47 -10.57
C PRO A 64 9.98 1.57 -10.64
N PRO A 65 9.06 1.62 -9.67
CA PRO A 65 7.82 0.90 -9.77
C PRO A 65 6.80 1.82 -10.42
N MET A 66 5.91 1.21 -11.17
CA MET A 66 4.61 1.80 -11.39
C MET A 66 3.72 1.48 -10.18
N MET A 67 2.85 2.40 -9.80
CA MET A 67 1.77 2.12 -8.86
C MET A 67 0.44 2.31 -9.56
N ALA A 68 -0.37 1.27 -9.57
CA ALA A 68 -1.77 1.35 -9.94
C ALA A 68 -2.61 1.52 -8.67
N GLU A 69 -3.44 2.56 -8.65
CA GLU A 69 -4.50 2.77 -7.68
C GLU A 69 -5.84 2.44 -8.35
N VAL A 70 -6.57 1.53 -7.75
CA VAL A 70 -7.95 1.21 -8.08
C VAL A 70 -8.83 2.01 -7.14
N ILE A 71 -9.53 2.99 -7.69
CA ILE A 71 -10.33 3.94 -6.92
C ILE A 71 -11.79 3.62 -7.19
N ALA A 72 -12.44 2.90 -6.28
CA ALA A 72 -13.89 2.77 -6.31
C ALA A 72 -14.51 3.99 -5.63
N MET A 73 -15.32 4.74 -6.36
CA MET A 73 -15.99 5.92 -5.83
C MET A 73 -17.48 5.88 -6.14
N TRP A 74 -18.30 6.24 -5.17
CA TRP A 74 -19.76 6.19 -5.30
C TRP A 74 -20.44 7.24 -4.41
N THR A 75 -21.75 7.39 -4.55
CA THR A 75 -22.58 8.27 -3.71
C THR A 75 -23.33 7.45 -2.66
N PRO A 76 -23.68 8.02 -1.50
CA PRO A 76 -24.30 7.27 -0.40
C PRO A 76 -25.60 6.53 -0.76
N GLU A 77 -26.28 6.91 -1.83
CA GLU A 77 -27.52 6.30 -2.30
C GLU A 77 -27.32 4.98 -3.08
N THR A 78 -26.07 4.62 -3.37
CA THR A 78 -25.70 3.45 -4.18
C THR A 78 -25.10 2.33 -3.32
N ASP A 79 -25.16 1.10 -3.82
CA ASP A 79 -24.60 -0.06 -3.13
C ASP A 79 -23.05 0.00 -3.10
N GLY A 80 -22.51 0.51 -1.99
CA GLY A 80 -21.07 0.56 -1.76
C GLY A 80 -20.37 -0.79 -1.76
N GLY A 81 -21.08 -1.87 -1.41
CA GLY A 81 -20.55 -3.23 -1.44
C GLY A 81 -20.20 -3.67 -2.86
N ARG A 82 -21.07 -3.37 -3.83
CA ARG A 82 -20.82 -3.62 -5.25
C ARG A 82 -19.58 -2.88 -5.77
N HIS A 83 -19.38 -1.62 -5.36
CA HIS A 83 -18.24 -0.82 -5.80
C HIS A 83 -16.94 -1.29 -5.17
N ALA A 84 -16.96 -1.63 -3.87
CA ALA A 84 -15.83 -2.22 -3.19
C ALA A 84 -15.43 -3.58 -3.78
N ALA A 85 -16.41 -4.45 -4.08
CA ALA A 85 -16.17 -5.76 -4.69
C ALA A 85 -15.55 -5.65 -6.10
N TRP A 86 -15.97 -4.67 -6.90
CA TRP A 86 -15.29 -4.36 -8.17
C TRP A 86 -13.82 -3.97 -7.93
N ALA A 87 -13.54 -3.13 -6.93
CA ALA A 87 -12.19 -2.71 -6.60
C ALA A 87 -11.29 -3.89 -6.20
N ASP A 88 -11.84 -4.81 -5.40
CA ASP A 88 -11.16 -6.04 -4.97
C ASP A 88 -10.87 -6.95 -6.17
N ALA A 89 -11.84 -7.16 -7.06
CA ALA A 89 -11.68 -7.98 -8.26
C ALA A 89 -10.66 -7.39 -9.24
N ALA A 90 -10.75 -6.09 -9.53
CA ALA A 90 -9.79 -5.39 -10.38
C ALA A 90 -8.38 -5.40 -9.79
N SER A 91 -8.24 -5.22 -8.48
CA SER A 91 -6.96 -5.34 -7.79
C SER A 91 -6.40 -6.75 -7.81
N ALA A 92 -7.25 -7.78 -7.72
CA ALA A 92 -6.84 -9.18 -7.78
C ALA A 92 -6.35 -9.56 -9.19
N ALA A 93 -6.95 -9.01 -10.25
CA ALA A 93 -6.49 -9.22 -11.63
C ALA A 93 -5.06 -8.68 -11.87
N LEU A 94 -4.63 -7.67 -11.11
CA LEU A 94 -3.28 -7.12 -11.18
C LEU A 94 -2.26 -7.87 -10.30
N GLU A 95 -2.72 -8.72 -9.37
CA GLU A 95 -1.87 -9.44 -8.42
C GLU A 95 -0.78 -10.30 -9.08
N PRO A 96 -1.06 -11.09 -10.15
CA PRO A 96 -0.05 -11.94 -10.79
C PRO A 96 1.13 -11.16 -11.39
N HIS A 97 0.93 -9.87 -11.67
CA HIS A 97 1.91 -8.98 -12.28
C HIS A 97 2.57 -8.05 -11.25
N ALA A 98 2.12 -8.08 -10.00
CA ALA A 98 2.62 -7.23 -8.93
C ALA A 98 3.99 -7.68 -8.43
N SER A 99 4.85 -6.73 -8.08
CA SER A 99 6.14 -7.05 -7.47
C SER A 99 5.98 -7.25 -5.95
N PRO A 100 6.46 -8.38 -5.37
CA PRO A 100 6.38 -8.64 -3.92
C PRO A 100 7.10 -7.60 -3.05
N ALA A 101 8.10 -6.91 -3.62
CA ALA A 101 8.90 -5.91 -2.93
C ALA A 101 8.17 -4.55 -2.83
N ALA A 102 7.19 -4.32 -3.69
CA ALA A 102 6.59 -3.00 -3.89
C ALA A 102 5.14 -2.92 -3.39
N THR A 103 4.46 -4.05 -3.20
CA THR A 103 3.07 -4.17 -2.72
C THR A 103 2.77 -3.52 -1.36
N ARG A 104 3.78 -3.04 -0.62
CA ARG A 104 3.64 -2.76 0.81
C ARG A 104 3.98 -1.33 1.26
N THR A 105 4.64 -0.52 0.43
CA THR A 105 5.17 0.80 0.86
C THR A 105 4.14 1.94 0.83
N CYS A 106 2.91 1.71 0.37
CA CYS A 106 1.97 2.81 0.15
C CYS A 106 0.60 2.52 0.78
N TRP A 107 0.47 2.74 2.10
CA TRP A 107 -0.82 2.78 2.77
C TRP A 107 -0.93 3.90 3.79
N GLY A 108 -1.97 4.73 3.58
CA GLY A 108 -2.58 5.61 4.59
C GLY A 108 -4.09 5.40 4.76
N LEU A 109 -4.70 4.37 4.13
CA LEU A 109 -6.18 4.19 4.13
C LEU A 109 -6.68 2.73 4.13
N MET A 110 -5.87 1.74 4.56
CA MET A 110 -6.35 0.35 4.71
C MET A 110 -6.65 -0.04 6.17
N PRO A 111 -7.63 -0.94 6.41
CA PRO A 111 -7.84 -1.52 7.73
C PRO A 111 -6.62 -2.35 8.17
N PRO A 112 -6.36 -2.44 9.49
CA PRO A 112 -5.07 -2.88 10.07
C PRO A 112 -4.74 -4.38 9.94
N THR A 113 -5.51 -5.18 9.18
CA THR A 113 -5.46 -6.64 9.26
C THR A 113 -4.34 -7.32 8.47
N ARG A 114 -3.48 -6.58 7.77
CA ARG A 114 -2.37 -7.20 7.01
C ARG A 114 -1.04 -7.06 7.72
N SER A 115 -0.62 -8.16 8.35
CA SER A 115 0.69 -8.33 8.98
C SER A 115 1.85 -7.89 8.07
N LEU A 116 2.75 -7.11 8.66
CA LEU A 116 3.87 -6.46 8.00
C LEU A 116 5.06 -7.41 7.90
N THR A 117 5.32 -7.90 6.71
CA THR A 117 6.61 -8.50 6.37
C THR A 117 7.25 -7.66 5.27
N SER A 118 7.87 -6.53 5.62
CA SER A 118 8.65 -5.76 4.65
C SER A 118 9.91 -6.53 4.28
N SER A 119 10.00 -6.96 3.02
CA SER A 119 11.26 -7.39 2.45
C SER A 119 12.10 -6.16 2.11
N VAL A 120 13.37 -6.21 2.49
CA VAL A 120 14.47 -5.32 2.12
C VAL A 120 14.56 -4.01 2.90
N ALA A 121 15.17 -4.17 4.09
CA ALA A 121 16.04 -3.21 4.77
C ALA A 121 15.47 -1.82 5.09
N THR A 122 14.90 -1.66 6.29
CA THR A 122 15.30 -0.74 7.38
C THR A 122 14.49 -1.05 8.68
N PRO A 123 14.16 -2.31 9.07
CA PRO A 123 13.31 -2.50 10.25
C PRO A 123 14.00 -2.07 11.55
N ALA A 124 15.28 -2.45 11.71
CA ALA A 124 16.03 -2.20 12.94
C ALA A 124 16.25 -0.71 13.22
N ARG A 125 16.57 0.09 12.20
CA ARG A 125 16.76 1.54 12.36
C ARG A 125 15.44 2.26 12.66
N LEU A 126 14.33 1.84 12.05
CA LEU A 126 13.02 2.40 12.36
C LEU A 126 12.57 2.04 13.78
N LEU A 127 12.82 0.80 14.21
CA LEU A 127 12.54 0.36 15.58
C LEU A 127 13.40 1.12 16.60
N ALA A 128 14.69 1.33 16.35
CA ALA A 128 15.55 2.12 17.23
C ALA A 128 15.07 3.57 17.40
N VAL A 129 14.61 4.20 16.31
CA VAL A 129 14.00 5.54 16.37
C VAL A 129 12.67 5.51 17.14
N LYS A 130 11.84 4.49 16.90
CA LYS A 130 10.58 4.29 17.62
C LYS A 130 10.79 4.16 19.13
N ASP A 131 11.75 3.34 19.54
CA ASP A 131 12.10 3.14 20.95
C ASP A 131 12.61 4.42 21.62
N THR A 132 13.24 5.33 20.85
CA THR A 132 13.76 6.60 21.37
C THR A 132 12.67 7.68 21.47
N VAL A 133 11.78 7.75 20.47
CA VAL A 133 10.83 8.88 20.30
C VAL A 133 9.43 8.56 20.81
N ASP A 134 9.02 7.29 20.80
CA ASP A 134 7.72 6.82 21.29
C ASP A 134 7.84 5.48 22.01
N PRO A 135 8.55 5.45 23.17
CA PRO A 135 8.78 4.23 23.95
C PRO A 135 7.49 3.63 24.50
N ASP A 136 6.49 4.47 24.79
CA ASP A 136 5.18 4.05 25.31
C ASP A 136 4.22 3.59 24.20
N GLY A 137 4.63 3.72 22.93
CA GLY A 137 3.86 3.25 21.78
C GLY A 137 2.52 3.97 21.61
N VAL A 138 2.47 5.28 21.86
CA VAL A 138 1.27 6.10 21.68
C VAL A 138 0.83 6.13 20.20
N PHE A 139 1.77 6.12 19.25
CA PHE A 139 1.48 6.20 17.82
C PHE A 139 1.49 4.82 17.15
N GLN A 140 0.32 4.22 16.97
CA GLN A 140 0.14 2.87 16.39
C GLN A 140 -0.46 2.86 14.98
N GLY A 141 -0.65 4.03 14.35
CA GLY A 141 -1.36 4.15 13.07
C GLY A 141 -0.70 3.40 11.90
N ILE A 142 0.61 3.22 11.95
CA ILE A 142 1.37 2.38 11.02
C ILE A 142 2.12 1.37 11.89
N PRO A 143 1.77 0.09 11.85
CA PRO A 143 2.53 -0.89 12.61
C PRO A 143 3.96 -0.95 12.05
N LEU A 144 4.92 -1.33 12.89
CA LEU A 144 6.24 -1.73 12.44
C LEU A 144 6.31 -3.26 12.52
N PRO A 145 7.12 -3.94 11.69
CA PRO A 145 7.38 -5.36 11.88
C PRO A 145 7.95 -5.53 13.29
N MET A 146 7.15 -6.12 14.19
CA MET A 146 7.50 -6.22 15.61
C MET A 146 8.80 -7.01 15.75
N SER A 147 9.78 -6.47 16.46
CA SER A 147 10.76 -7.32 17.15
C SER A 147 9.97 -8.23 18.08
N ALA A 148 10.34 -9.51 18.14
CA ALA A 148 9.75 -10.46 19.08
C ALA A 148 9.67 -9.86 20.51
N PRO A 149 8.63 -10.17 21.30
CA PRO A 149 8.52 -9.66 22.66
C PRO A 149 9.80 -9.96 23.43
N ARG A 150 10.34 -8.91 24.06
CA ARG A 150 11.55 -8.98 24.90
C ARG A 150 11.30 -10.02 25.98
N ALA A 151 12.12 -11.07 26.03
CA ALA A 151 12.04 -12.05 27.09
C ALA A 151 12.20 -11.35 28.45
N PRO A 152 11.42 -11.72 29.48
CA PRO A 152 11.59 -11.15 30.80
C PRO A 152 13.02 -11.40 31.29
N GLU A 153 13.64 -10.36 31.87
CA GLU A 153 14.96 -10.47 32.49
C GLU A 153 14.98 -11.63 33.51
N PRO A 154 16.03 -12.46 33.52
CA PRO A 154 16.16 -13.49 34.54
C PRO A 154 16.32 -12.79 35.89
N GLN A 155 15.35 -13.03 36.79
CA GLN A 155 15.48 -12.66 38.18
C GLN A 155 16.66 -13.43 38.78
N VAL A 156 17.71 -12.69 39.14
CA VAL A 156 18.82 -13.21 39.92
C VAL A 156 18.30 -13.53 41.31
N THR A 157 18.30 -14.82 41.67
CA THR A 157 18.16 -15.31 43.05
C THR A 157 19.52 -15.82 43.51
#